data_AF-A0A0H3KS44-F1
#
_entry.id   AF-A0A0H3KS44-F1
#
_cell.length_a   1.000
_cell.length_b   1.000
_cell.length_c   1.000
_cell.angle_alpha   90.00
_cell.angle_beta   90.00
_cell.angle_gamma   90.00
#
_symmetry.space_group_name_H-M   'P 1'
#
loop_
_entity.id
_entity.type
_entity.pdbx_description
1 polymer ?
#
loop_
_entity_poly.entity_id
_entity_poly.type
_entity_poly.pdbx_seq_one_letter_code
_entity_poly.pdbx_strand_id
1 'polypeptide(L)'
;MIRTLPQPFVDALAVLDASIDSRNESLLDVLASIVHPDMICSLFDVCALEAEAKRVALRCIDYALTSGLDAEQSAALFAVIEPKIAGRF
;
A
#
# COMPACT_ATOMS: atom_id res chain seq x y z
N MET A 1 7.21 15.45 1.42
CA MET A 1 5.99 15.64 0.60
C MET A 1 4.92 14.59 0.99
N ILE A 2 4.54 14.46 2.27
CA ILE A 2 3.57 13.43 2.74
C ILE A 2 2.20 14.07 3.10
N ARG A 3 2.05 15.39 2.96
CA ARG A 3 0.89 16.14 3.48
C ARG A 3 -0.43 15.93 2.71
N THR A 4 -0.44 15.15 1.64
CA THR A 4 -1.63 14.96 0.79
C THR A 4 -2.20 13.54 0.79
N LEU A 5 -1.49 12.55 1.35
CA LEU A 5 -2.00 11.18 1.38
C LEU A 5 -3.05 10.97 2.47
N PRO A 6 -4.15 10.25 2.19
CA PRO A 6 -5.11 9.89 3.22
C PRO A 6 -4.48 9.03 4.32
N GLN A 7 -4.97 9.18 5.55
CA GLN A 7 -4.38 8.54 6.74
C GLN A 7 -4.11 7.03 6.61
N PRO A 8 -5.00 6.20 6.01
CA PRO A 8 -4.72 4.77 5.84
C PRO A 8 -3.40 4.49 5.10
N PHE A 9 -3.08 5.27 4.07
CA PHE A 9 -1.87 5.11 3.27
C PHE A 9 -0.64 5.61 4.00
N VAL A 10 -0.76 6.70 4.76
CA VAL A 10 0.33 7.18 5.64
C VAL A 10 0.70 6.10 6.67
N ASP A 11 -0.30 5.50 7.31
CA ASP A 11 -0.09 4.43 8.29
C ASP A 11 0.55 3.19 7.63
N ALA A 12 0.08 2.81 6.43
CA ALA A 12 0.64 1.67 5.69
C ALA A 12 2.11 1.88 5.27
N LEU A 13 2.46 3.09 4.82
CA LEU A 13 3.84 3.44 4.49
C LEU A 13 4.74 3.39 5.72
N ALA A 14 4.26 3.85 6.88
CA ALA A 14 5.01 3.76 8.13
C ALA A 14 5.28 2.29 8.53
N VAL A 15 4.32 1.39 8.34
CA VAL A 15 4.52 -0.05 8.56
C VAL A 15 5.55 -0.65 7.60
N LEU A 16 5.51 -0.24 6.33
CA LEU A 16 6.49 -0.68 5.31
C LEU A 16 7.90 -0.14 5.57
N ASP A 17 8.03 1.05 6.15
CA ASP A 17 9.34 1.63 6.48
C ASP A 17 9.92 1.06 7.78
N ALA A 18 9.06 0.67 8.73
CA ALA A 18 9.46 0.07 10.00
C ALA A 18 9.94 -1.38 9.87
N SER A 19 9.60 -2.06 8.77
CA SER A 19 9.89 -3.48 8.58
C SER A 19 10.88 -3.72 7.43
N ILE A 20 11.98 -4.39 7.75
CA ILE A 20 12.97 -4.89 6.77
C ILE A 20 12.55 -6.30 6.26
N ASP A 21 11.40 -6.78 6.71
CA ASP A 21 11.01 -8.18 6.57
C ASP A 21 10.19 -8.38 5.28
N SER A 22 10.52 -9.42 4.51
CA SER A 22 9.79 -9.78 3.28
C SER A 22 8.32 -10.14 3.53
N ARG A 23 7.95 -10.34 4.80
CA ARG A 23 6.57 -10.63 5.23
C ARG A 23 5.59 -9.48 5.02
N ASN A 24 6.08 -8.26 4.80
CA ASN A 24 5.24 -7.11 4.45
C ASN A 24 5.18 -6.84 2.95
N GLU A 25 5.71 -7.75 2.12
CA GLU A 25 5.65 -7.59 0.67
C GLU A 25 4.21 -7.54 0.14
N SER A 26 3.31 -8.33 0.73
CA SER A 26 1.89 -8.32 0.34
C SER A 26 1.19 -7.01 0.70
N LEU A 27 1.69 -6.24 1.69
CA LEU A 27 1.18 -4.90 1.96
C LEU A 27 1.59 -3.92 0.85
N LEU A 28 2.83 -4.01 0.36
CA LEU A 28 3.26 -3.22 -0.79
C LEU A 28 2.45 -3.57 -2.05
N ASP A 29 2.11 -4.85 -2.26
CA ASP A 29 1.27 -5.29 -3.38
C ASP A 29 -0.14 -4.70 -3.31
N VAL A 30 -0.72 -4.61 -2.11
CA VAL A 30 -1.99 -3.90 -1.90
C VAL A 30 -1.87 -2.45 -2.35
N LEU A 31 -0.85 -1.73 -1.87
CA LEU A 31 -0.64 -0.33 -2.24
C LEU A 31 -0.45 -0.18 -3.76
N ALA A 32 0.36 -1.05 -4.36
CA ALA A 32 0.62 -1.06 -5.80
C ALA A 32 -0.66 -1.30 -6.61
N SER A 33 -1.48 -2.28 -6.21
CA SER A 33 -2.73 -2.63 -6.90
C SER A 33 -3.79 -1.52 -6.86
N ILE A 34 -3.69 -0.61 -5.89
CA ILE A 34 -4.62 0.52 -5.78
C ILE A 34 -4.26 1.63 -6.77
N VAL A 35 -2.98 1.83 -7.08
CA VAL A 35 -2.51 2.99 -7.88
C VAL A 35 -1.98 2.62 -9.27
N HIS A 36 -1.71 1.35 -9.54
CA HIS A 36 -1.15 0.91 -10.81
C HIS A 36 -2.05 -0.16 -11.45
N PRO A 37 -2.55 0.07 -12.69
CA PRO A 37 -3.55 -0.80 -13.31
C PRO A 37 -3.05 -2.21 -13.60
N ASP A 38 -1.75 -2.38 -13.84
CA ASP A 38 -1.15 -3.69 -14.12
C ASP A 38 -0.72 -4.46 -12.85
N MET A 39 -0.89 -3.86 -11.67
CA MET A 39 -0.52 -4.49 -10.40
C MET A 39 -1.75 -5.11 -9.74
N ILE A 40 -1.61 -6.31 -9.21
CA ILE A 40 -2.69 -7.06 -8.57
C ILE A 40 -2.21 -7.51 -7.19
N CYS A 41 -3.08 -7.40 -6.19
CA CYS A 41 -2.83 -8.01 -4.88
C CYS A 41 -3.65 -9.30 -4.71
N SER A 42 -3.06 -10.28 -4.03
CA SER A 42 -3.71 -11.54 -3.68
C SER A 42 -4.39 -11.40 -2.32
N LEU A 43 -5.72 -11.54 -2.28
CA LEU A 43 -6.47 -11.49 -1.02
C LEU A 43 -6.10 -12.63 -0.07
N PHE A 44 -5.59 -13.75 -0.60
CA PHE A 44 -5.06 -14.84 0.21
C PHE A 44 -3.81 -14.38 0.97
N ASP A 45 -2.89 -13.70 0.29
CA ASP A 45 -1.66 -13.19 0.90
C ASP A 45 -1.96 -12.04 1.87
N VAL A 46 -2.93 -11.19 1.55
CA VAL A 46 -3.45 -10.18 2.49
C VAL A 46 -4.02 -10.83 3.76
N CYS A 47 -4.67 -11.98 3.64
CA CYS A 47 -5.18 -12.71 4.80
C CYS A 47 -4.08 -13.27 5.69
N ALA A 48 -2.91 -13.58 5.12
CA ALA A 48 -1.74 -14.13 5.79
C ALA A 48 -0.83 -13.05 6.44
N LEU A 49 -1.07 -11.77 6.18
CA LEU A 49 -0.36 -10.66 6.82
C LEU A 49 -0.47 -10.71 8.35
N GLU A 50 0.58 -10.26 9.03
CA GLU A 50 0.56 -10.05 10.48
C GLU A 50 -0.51 -9.01 10.87
N ALA A 51 -0.99 -9.08 12.11
CA ALA A 51 -2.18 -8.35 12.55
C ALA A 51 -2.15 -6.84 12.24
N GLU A 52 -1.00 -6.20 12.44
CA GLU A 52 -0.85 -4.77 12.18
C GLU A 52 -0.87 -4.44 10.67
N ALA A 53 -0.06 -5.15 9.87
CA ALA A 53 -0.01 -4.99 8.42
C ALA A 53 -1.36 -5.30 7.76
N LYS A 54 -2.04 -6.36 8.21
CA LYS A 54 -3.38 -6.72 7.75
C LYS A 54 -4.40 -5.63 8.04
N ARG A 55 -4.37 -5.06 9.24
CA ARG A 55 -5.28 -3.98 9.64
C ARG A 55 -5.12 -2.75 8.75
N VAL A 56 -3.88 -2.33 8.47
CA VAL A 56 -3.64 -1.17 7.60
C VAL A 56 -3.95 -1.47 6.13
N ALA A 57 -3.65 -2.67 5.64
CA ALA A 57 -4.02 -3.11 4.28
C ALA A 57 -5.53 -3.03 4.05
N LEU A 58 -6.32 -3.59 4.97
CA LEU A 58 -7.79 -3.57 4.87
C LEU A 58 -8.35 -2.15 4.91
N ARG A 59 -7.77 -1.24 5.69
CA ARG A 59 -8.16 0.17 5.70
C ARG A 59 -7.82 0.89 4.39
N CYS A 60 -6.70 0.55 3.75
CA CYS A 60 -6.36 1.11 2.44
C CYS A 60 -7.34 0.63 1.38
N ILE A 61 -7.68 -0.66 1.38
CA ILE A 61 -8.65 -1.26 0.45
C ILE A 61 -10.03 -0.61 0.66
N ASP A 62 -10.51 -0.52 1.90
CA ASP A 62 -11.79 0.10 2.21
C ASP A 62 -11.86 1.56 1.76
N TYR A 63 -10.80 2.34 2.00
CA TYR A 63 -10.74 3.73 1.54
C TYR A 63 -10.75 3.83 0.01
N ALA A 64 -9.97 2.99 -0.68
CA ALA A 64 -9.92 2.98 -2.14
C ALA A 64 -11.28 2.62 -2.77
N LEU A 65 -12.05 1.73 -2.13
CA LEU A 65 -13.38 1.32 -2.61
C LEU A 65 -14.50 2.33 -2.29
N THR A 66 -14.38 3.08 -1.19
CA THR A 66 -15.44 3.98 -0.71
C THR A 66 -15.25 5.43 -1.13
N SER A 67 -14.02 5.93 -1.03
CA SER A 67 -13.67 7.32 -1.28
C SER A 67 -12.84 7.46 -2.56
N GLY A 68 -11.95 6.48 -2.80
CA GLY A 68 -10.96 6.57 -3.88
C GLY A 68 -9.84 7.55 -3.57
N LEU A 69 -8.75 7.43 -4.34
CA LEU A 69 -7.68 8.44 -4.37
C LEU A 69 -7.93 9.36 -5.55
N ASP A 70 -7.65 10.66 -5.39
CA ASP A 70 -7.55 11.55 -6.54
C ASP A 70 -6.23 11.33 -7.32
N ALA A 71 -6.11 12.00 -8.47
CA ALA A 71 -4.93 11.83 -9.33
C ALA A 71 -3.61 12.28 -8.66
N GLU A 72 -3.64 13.32 -7.83
CA GLU A 72 -2.45 13.82 -7.14
C GLU A 72 -2.03 12.85 -6.04
N GLN A 73 -3.00 12.34 -5.28
CA GLN A 73 -2.78 11.35 -4.22
C GLN A 73 -2.28 10.02 -4.79
N SER A 74 -2.87 9.55 -5.90
CA SER A 74 -2.42 8.34 -6.58
C SER A 74 -0.98 8.47 -7.08
N ALA A 75 -0.64 9.61 -7.71
CA ALA A 75 0.72 9.88 -8.17
C ALA A 75 1.72 9.99 -7.00
N ALA A 76 1.32 10.65 -5.91
CA ALA A 76 2.16 10.77 -4.71
C ALA A 76 2.43 9.41 -4.05
N LEU A 77 1.40 8.55 -3.94
CA LEU A 77 1.56 7.21 -3.42
C LEU A 77 2.46 6.37 -4.32
N PHE A 78 2.22 6.39 -5.64
CA PHE A 78 3.04 5.66 -6.60
C PHE A 78 4.51 6.05 -6.53
N ALA A 79 4.84 7.35 -6.50
CA ALA A 79 6.21 7.82 -6.41
C ALA A 79 6.97 7.33 -5.14
N VAL A 80 6.24 7.06 -4.05
CA VAL A 80 6.84 6.52 -2.82
C VAL A 80 7.07 5.01 -2.93
N ILE A 81 6.16 4.26 -3.55
CA ILE A 81 6.22 2.80 -3.60
C ILE A 81 6.98 2.26 -4.81
N GLU A 82 7.05 3.00 -5.92
CA GLU A 82 7.78 2.65 -7.15
C GLU A 82 9.21 2.15 -6.87
N PRO A 83 10.08 2.84 -6.11
CA PRO A 83 11.42 2.34 -5.83
C PRO A 83 11.42 1.03 -5.03
N LYS A 84 10.42 0.80 -4.18
CA LYS A 84 10.28 -0.44 -3.39
C LYS A 84 9.80 -1.60 -4.28
N ILE A 85 8.99 -1.32 -5.30
CA ILE A 85 8.55 -2.31 -6.29
C ILE A 85 9.69 -2.67 -7.23
N ALA A 86 10.39 -1.66 -7.78
CA ALA A 86 11.50 -1.85 -8.70
C ALA A 86 12.66 -2.62 -8.06
N GLY A 87 12.91 -2.42 -6.77
CA GLY A 87 13.94 -3.15 -6.02
C GLY A 87 13.70 -4.66 -5.85
N ARG A 88 12.56 -5.19 -6.32
CA ARG A 88 12.25 -6.64 -6.30
C ARG A 88 12.71 -7.40 -7.55
N PHE A 89 13.03 -6.70 -8.63
CA PHE A 89 13.43 -7.27 -9.92
C PHE A 89 14.88 -6.90 -10.25
#